data_AF-A0A954G3H2-F1
#
_entry.id   AF-A0A954G3H2-F1
#
_cell.length_a   1.000
_cell.length_b   1.000
_cell.length_c   1.000
_cell.angle_alpha   90.00
_cell.angle_beta   90.00
_cell.angle_gamma   90.00
#
_symmetry.space_group_name_H-M   'P 1'
#
loop_
_entity.id
_entity.type
_entity.pdbx_description
1 polymer ?
#
loop_
_entity_poly.entity_id
_entity_poly.type
_entity_poly.pdbx_seq_one_letter_code
_entity_poly.pdbx_strand_id
1 'polypeptide(L)'
;MKRLWMAFVAVMVLSFLVLGWIGTRIYQEMPPIPEKIVMTDGQTFIGSGEITAGQNVWQSMGGMEVGSIWGHGSYVAPDWT
;
A
#
# COMPACT_ATOMS: atom_id res chain seq x y z
N MET A 1 38.45 -16.98 -1.78
CA MET A 1 37.15 -17.06 -1.08
C MET A 1 36.78 -15.81 -0.28
N LYS A 2 37.64 -15.24 0.58
CA LYS A 2 37.31 -14.05 1.40
C LYS A 2 36.84 -12.83 0.58
N ARG A 3 37.44 -12.57 -0.60
CA ARG A 3 37.04 -11.47 -1.50
C ARG A 3 35.60 -11.60 -2.01
N LEU A 4 35.15 -12.82 -2.33
CA LEU A 4 33.79 -13.06 -2.80
C LEU A 4 32.77 -12.87 -1.69
N TRP A 5 33.08 -13.32 -0.47
CA TRP A 5 32.24 -13.09 0.70
C TRP A 5 32.11 -11.61 1.06
N MET A 6 33.21 -10.84 0.97
CA MET A 6 33.15 -9.39 1.17
C MET A 6 32.29 -8.70 0.10
N ALA A 7 32.43 -9.10 -1.16
CA ALA A 7 31.59 -8.57 -2.25
C ALA A 7 30.10 -8.92 -2.04
N PHE A 8 29.79 -10.14 -1.63
CA PHE A 8 28.43 -10.57 -1.31
C PHE A 8 27.82 -9.75 -0.16
N VAL A 9 28.55 -9.60 0.95
CA VAL A 9 28.10 -8.79 2.08
C VAL A 9 27.89 -7.33 1.66
N ALA A 10 28.78 -6.77 0.84
CA ALA A 10 28.63 -5.42 0.33
C ALA A 10 27.34 -5.25 -0.50
N VAL A 11 27.05 -6.19 -1.42
CA VAL A 11 25.82 -6.16 -2.22
C VAL A 11 24.58 -6.27 -1.32
N MET A 12 24.60 -7.16 -0.32
CA MET A 12 23.50 -7.28 0.62
C MET A 12 23.27 -5.98 1.38
N VAL A 13 24.29 -5.43 2.03
CA VAL A 13 24.17 -4.22 2.84
C VAL A 13 23.69 -3.05 1.98
N LEU A 14 24.27 -2.83 0.81
CA LEU A 14 23.84 -1.73 -0.08
C LEU A 14 22.40 -1.92 -0.57
N SER A 15 21.99 -3.14 -0.93
CA SER A 15 20.61 -3.43 -1.35
C SER A 15 19.60 -3.15 -0.22
N PHE A 16 19.90 -3.60 1.00
CA PHE A 16 19.03 -3.35 2.16
C PHE A 16 19.00 -1.87 2.56
N LEU A 17 20.11 -1.14 2.41
CA LEU A 17 20.13 0.31 2.63
C LEU A 17 19.20 1.04 1.65
N VAL A 18 19.26 0.68 0.36
CA VAL A 18 18.37 1.26 -0.65
C VAL A 18 16.91 0.89 -0.37
N LEU A 19 16.63 -0.36 -0.05
CA LEU A 19 15.27 -0.82 0.26
C LEU A 19 14.70 -0.12 1.51
N GLY A 20 15.51 0.05 2.56
CA GLY A 20 15.12 0.78 3.75
C GLY A 20 14.85 2.26 3.45
N TRP A 21 15.73 2.91 2.68
CA TRP A 21 15.56 4.30 2.28
C TRP A 21 14.28 4.50 1.47
N ILE A 22 14.04 3.69 0.43
CA ILE A 22 12.81 3.76 -0.37
C ILE A 22 11.58 3.46 0.49
N GLY A 23 11.65 2.46 1.39
CA GLY A 23 10.56 2.15 2.32
C GLY A 23 10.16 3.35 3.20
N THR A 24 11.13 4.11 3.70
CA THR A 24 10.82 5.34 4.47
C THR A 24 10.17 6.42 3.61
N ARG A 25 10.55 6.55 2.34
CA ARG A 25 9.92 7.49 1.40
C ARG A 25 8.48 7.10 1.11
N ILE A 26 8.22 5.81 0.85
CA ILE A 26 6.85 5.30 0.66
C ILE A 26 6.00 5.60 1.89
N TYR A 27 6.53 5.40 3.10
CA TYR A 27 5.78 5.69 4.32
C TYR A 27 5.38 7.17 4.45
N GLN A 28 6.25 8.08 4.01
CA GLN A 28 6.02 9.53 4.08
C GLN A 28 5.13 10.05 2.95
N GLU A 29 5.19 9.41 1.79
CA GLU A 29 4.54 9.89 0.55
C GLU A 29 3.29 9.10 0.17
N MET A 30 2.94 8.02 0.89
CA MET A 30 1.71 7.29 0.64
C MET A 30 0.50 8.23 0.74
N PRO A 31 -0.54 8.05 -0.10
CA PRO A 31 -1.75 8.86 -0.01
C PRO A 31 -2.35 8.79 1.41
N PRO A 32 -2.53 9.94 2.11
CA PRO A 32 -3.10 9.93 3.44
C PRO A 32 -4.58 9.55 3.37
N ILE A 33 -5.02 8.67 4.27
CA ILE A 33 -6.44 8.35 4.42
C ILE A 33 -7.08 9.48 5.24
N PRO A 34 -8.05 10.25 4.68
CA PRO A 34 -8.72 11.31 5.42
C PRO A 34 -9.49 10.77 6.62
N GLU A 35 -9.49 11.51 7.73
CA GLU A 35 -10.30 11.16 8.91
C GLU A 35 -11.80 11.35 8.65
N LYS A 36 -12.18 12.29 7.78
CA LYS A 36 -13.57 12.47 7.34
C LYS A 36 -13.61 13.17 6.00
N ILE A 37 -14.66 12.90 5.24
CA ILE A 37 -14.99 13.63 4.02
C ILE A 37 -16.29 14.38 4.28
N VAL A 38 -16.26 15.70 4.11
CA VAL A 38 -17.41 16.58 4.34
C VAL A 38 -17.82 17.25 3.05
N MET A 39 -19.12 17.40 2.87
CA MET A 39 -19.73 18.15 1.78
C MET A 39 -19.57 19.66 2.04
N THR A 40 -19.74 20.47 1.00
CA THR A 40 -19.61 21.94 1.08
C THR A 40 -20.61 22.58 2.05
N ASP A 41 -21.75 21.92 2.29
CA ASP A 41 -22.77 22.35 3.25
C ASP A 41 -22.47 21.93 4.70
N GLY A 42 -21.35 21.24 4.94
CA GLY A 42 -20.93 20.77 6.26
C GLY A 42 -21.44 19.40 6.66
N GLN A 43 -22.24 18.73 5.81
CA GLN A 43 -22.66 17.35 6.06
C GLN A 43 -21.48 16.39 5.91
N THR A 44 -21.27 15.49 6.89
CA THR A 44 -20.30 14.40 6.76
C THR A 44 -20.80 13.38 5.75
N PHE A 45 -20.02 13.12 4.70
CA PHE A 45 -20.29 12.10 3.69
C PHE A 45 -19.61 10.78 4.03
N ILE A 46 -18.33 10.82 4.42
CA ILE A 46 -17.59 9.65 4.93
C ILE A 46 -17.05 10.00 6.31
N GLY A 47 -17.42 9.19 7.30
CA GLY A 47 -16.99 9.32 8.69
C GLY A 47 -15.62 8.70 8.96
N SER A 48 -15.15 8.91 10.21
CA SER A 48 -13.88 8.34 10.67
C SER A 48 -13.94 6.82 10.72
N GLY A 49 -12.92 6.18 10.16
CA GLY A 49 -12.79 4.74 10.09
C GLY A 49 -13.65 4.04 9.04
N GLU A 50 -14.58 4.73 8.37
CA GLU A 50 -15.45 4.10 7.36
C GLU A 50 -14.67 3.59 6.14
N ILE A 51 -13.62 4.32 5.71
CA ILE A 51 -12.72 3.88 4.63
C ILE A 51 -12.03 2.56 5.01
N THR A 52 -11.48 2.47 6.23
CA THR A 52 -10.83 1.25 6.73
C THR A 52 -11.84 0.11 6.91
N ALA A 53 -13.06 0.41 7.36
CA ALA A 53 -14.12 -0.58 7.45
C ALA A 53 -14.50 -1.13 6.07
N GLY A 54 -14.64 -0.28 5.06
CA GLY A 54 -14.87 -0.68 3.67
C GLY A 54 -13.74 -1.55 3.12
N GLN A 55 -12.48 -1.20 3.42
CA GLN A 55 -11.33 -2.02 3.06
C GLN A 55 -11.39 -3.41 3.71
N ASN A 56 -11.78 -3.51 4.98
CA ASN A 56 -11.94 -4.81 5.66
C ASN A 56 -13.06 -5.65 5.03
N VAL A 57 -14.18 -5.02 4.66
CA VAL A 57 -15.27 -5.70 3.94
C VAL A 57 -14.78 -6.21 2.59
N TRP A 58 -14.08 -5.39 1.80
CA TRP A 58 -13.48 -5.81 0.53
C TRP A 58 -12.53 -7.01 0.70
N GLN A 59 -11.64 -6.97 1.71
CA GLN A 59 -10.76 -8.11 2.03
C GLN A 59 -11.57 -9.37 2.40
N SER A 60 -12.65 -9.24 3.16
CA SER A 60 -13.50 -10.36 3.56
C SER A 60 -14.28 -11.00 2.40
N MET A 61 -14.58 -10.23 1.35
CA MET A 61 -15.26 -10.72 0.15
C MET A 61 -14.31 -11.39 -0.86
N GLY A 62 -13.03 -11.52 -0.53
CA GLY A 62 -12.00 -12.14 -1.38
C GLY A 62 -10.96 -11.14 -1.91
N GLY A 63 -11.19 -9.84 -1.75
CA GLY A 63 -10.22 -8.79 -2.04
C GLY A 63 -9.61 -8.87 -3.45
N MET A 64 -8.29 -9.04 -3.50
CA MET A 64 -7.50 -9.17 -4.73
C MET A 64 -7.75 -10.46 -5.51
N GLU A 65 -8.43 -11.46 -4.95
CA GLU A 65 -8.78 -12.68 -5.69
C GLU A 65 -9.97 -12.44 -6.64
N VAL A 66 -10.82 -11.46 -6.32
CA VAL A 66 -12.02 -11.14 -7.12
C VAL A 66 -11.67 -10.27 -8.32
N GLY A 67 -10.91 -9.20 -8.11
CA GLY A 67 -10.45 -8.27 -9.14
C GLY A 67 -9.21 -7.53 -8.67
N SER A 68 -8.96 -6.33 -9.21
CA SER A 68 -7.75 -5.55 -8.89
C SER A 68 -8.06 -4.17 -8.30
N ILE A 69 -7.12 -3.66 -7.51
CA ILE A 69 -7.05 -2.25 -7.07
C ILE A 69 -5.63 -1.77 -7.35
N TRP A 70 -5.49 -0.60 -7.98
CA TRP A 70 -4.20 -0.06 -8.44
C TRP A 70 -3.40 -1.05 -9.28
N GLY A 71 -4.08 -1.85 -10.10
CA GLY A 71 -3.49 -2.88 -10.96
C GLY A 71 -3.00 -4.13 -10.22
N HIS A 72 -3.25 -4.25 -8.91
CA HIS A 72 -2.85 -5.40 -8.12
C HIS A 72 -4.07 -6.25 -7.78
N GLY A 73 -4.05 -7.51 -8.24
CA GLY A 73 -5.07 -8.51 -7.95
C GLY A 73 -5.30 -9.46 -9.11
N SER A 74 -6.51 -10.00 -9.20
CA SER A 74 -6.90 -10.95 -10.24
C SER A 74 -7.43 -10.22 -11.48
N TYR A 75 -7.50 -10.96 -12.58
CA TYR A 75 -7.94 -10.46 -13.88
C TYR A 75 -9.32 -10.99 -14.29
N VAL A 76 -10.06 -11.61 -13.36
CA VAL A 76 -11.39 -12.15 -13.63
C VAL A 76 -12.43 -11.03 -13.63
N ALA A 77 -12.41 -10.19 -12.60
CA ALA A 77 -13.18 -8.95 -12.55
C ALA A 77 -12.29 -7.75 -12.92
N PRO A 78 -12.86 -6.55 -13.17
CA PRO A 78 -12.08 -5.36 -13.54
C PRO A 78 -11.21 -4.84 -12.38
N ASP A 79 -10.41 -3.81 -12.69
CA ASP A 79 -9.82 -2.94 -11.65
C ASP A 79 -10.91 -1.98 -11.13
N TRP A 80 -10.95 -1.78 -9.81
CA TRP A 80 -11.98 -1.01 -9.12
C TRP A 80 -11.58 0.43 -8.79
N THR A 81 -10.36 0.84 -9.13
CA THR A 81 -9.84 2.19 -8.84
C THR A 81 -10.15 3.17 -9.95
#